data_AF-A0A3S3L769-F1
#
_entry.id   AF-A0A3S3L769-F1
#
_cell.length_a   1.000
_cell.length_b   1.000
_cell.length_c   1.000
_cell.angle_alpha   90.00
_cell.angle_beta   90.00
_cell.angle_gamma   90.00
#
_symmetry.space_group_name_H-M   'P 1'
#
loop_
_entity.id
_entity.type
_entity.pdbx_description
1 polymer ?
#
loop_
_entity_poly.entity_id
_entity_poly.type
_entity_poly.pdbx_seq_one_letter_code
_entity_poly.pdbx_strand_id
1 'polypeptide(L)'
;MHWNPSNHDRVVASGDAVACEFGNGLALLHLKSNIYYSLNGVGAYIWELIQEPRPIPDITSAVLARYDVDTERCKADVEGLLKGLIEAGLARFHHEELA
;
A
#
# COMPACT_ATOMS: atom_id res chain seq x y z
N MET A 1 8.43 -5.86 -13.72
CA MET A 1 9.50 -5.74 -12.71
C MET A 1 9.47 -6.98 -11.83
N HIS A 2 10.63 -7.55 -11.43
CA HIS A 2 10.65 -8.63 -10.44
C HIS A 2 10.38 -8.01 -9.07
N TRP A 3 9.23 -8.37 -8.47
CA TRP A 3 8.90 -8.04 -7.10
C TRP A 3 9.79 -8.88 -6.18
N ASN A 4 10.83 -8.26 -5.63
CA ASN A 4 11.71 -8.87 -4.62
C ASN A 4 12.09 -7.80 -3.60
N PRO A 5 11.13 -7.30 -2.81
CA PRO A 5 11.43 -6.28 -1.82
C PRO A 5 12.30 -6.87 -0.71
N SER A 6 13.29 -6.10 -0.27
CA SER A 6 14.06 -6.38 0.94
C SER A 6 13.23 -6.06 2.18
N ASN A 7 13.54 -6.70 3.33
CA ASN A 7 12.86 -6.40 4.61
C ASN A 7 12.98 -4.93 5.07
N HIS A 8 13.95 -4.20 4.53
CA HIS A 8 14.17 -2.78 4.82
C HIS A 8 13.44 -1.85 3.85
N ASP A 9 12.82 -2.39 2.79
CA ASP A 9 12.09 -1.56 1.84
C ASP A 9 10.86 -0.97 2.50
N ARG A 10 10.78 0.35 2.45
CA ARG A 10 9.66 1.13 2.96
C ARG A 10 8.77 1.53 1.80
N VAL A 11 7.46 1.47 2.00
CA VAL A 11 6.49 1.95 1.02
C VAL A 11 5.82 3.20 1.56
N VAL A 12 5.60 4.16 0.67
CA VAL A 12 4.88 5.41 0.97
C VAL A 12 3.92 5.73 -0.18
N ALA A 13 2.75 6.28 0.14
CA ALA A 13 1.81 6.79 -0.83
C ALA A 13 2.45 7.89 -1.72
N SER A 14 2.08 7.90 -2.98
CA SER A 14 2.50 8.93 -3.94
C SER A 14 1.80 10.25 -3.61
N GLY A 15 2.54 11.36 -3.69
CA GLY A 15 1.94 12.70 -3.61
C GLY A 15 1.03 13.03 -4.81
N ASP A 16 1.12 12.24 -5.87
CA ASP A 16 0.27 12.34 -7.06
C ASP A 16 -1.03 11.53 -6.94
N ALA A 17 -1.32 10.94 -5.77
CA ALA A 17 -2.50 10.15 -5.53
C ALA A 17 -3.29 10.71 -4.35
N VAL A 18 -4.60 10.90 -4.54
CA VAL A 18 -5.52 11.37 -3.50
C VAL A 18 -6.60 10.34 -3.26
N ALA A 19 -7.03 10.22 -2.01
CA ALA A 19 -8.08 9.29 -1.60
C ALA A 19 -9.34 10.06 -1.20
N CYS A 20 -10.50 9.48 -1.49
CA CYS A 20 -11.78 9.88 -0.92
C CYS A 20 -12.59 8.66 -0.49
N GLU A 21 -13.45 8.86 0.50
CA GLU A 21 -14.38 7.81 0.94
C GLU A 21 -15.35 7.45 -0.18
N PHE A 22 -15.49 6.15 -0.44
CA PHE A 22 -16.40 5.65 -1.45
C PHE A 22 -17.06 4.35 -0.97
N GLY A 23 -18.33 4.45 -0.56
CA GLY A 23 -19.07 3.34 0.02
C GLY A 23 -18.42 2.86 1.32
N ASN A 24 -18.01 1.59 1.36
CA ASN A 24 -17.34 0.98 2.50
C ASN A 24 -15.80 0.89 2.33
N GLY A 25 -15.24 1.65 1.40
CA GLY A 25 -13.81 1.64 1.08
C GLY A 25 -13.31 3.01 0.63
N LEU A 26 -12.21 3.03 -0.14
CA LEU A 26 -11.63 4.25 -0.68
C LEU A 26 -11.64 4.24 -2.20
N ALA A 27 -11.93 5.39 -2.81
CA ALA A 27 -11.57 5.66 -4.18
C ALA A 27 -10.26 6.43 -4.21
N LEU A 28 -9.29 5.97 -4.99
CA LEU A 28 -8.04 6.65 -5.25
C LEU A 28 -8.07 7.27 -6.64
N LEU A 29 -7.69 8.54 -6.73
CA LEU A 29 -7.48 9.24 -7.98
C LEU A 29 -5.98 9.49 -8.15
N HIS A 30 -5.41 8.95 -9.23
CA HIS A 30 -4.07 9.34 -9.66
C HIS A 30 -4.14 10.63 -10.48
N LEU A 31 -3.66 11.74 -9.91
CA LEU A 31 -3.83 13.10 -10.41
C LEU A 31 -3.23 13.32 -11.79
N LYS A 32 -2.18 12.58 -12.16
CA LYS A 32 -1.50 12.73 -13.45
C LYS A 32 -2.17 11.94 -14.57
N SER A 33 -2.69 10.75 -14.28
CA SER A 33 -3.32 9.89 -15.30
C SER A 33 -4.84 10.03 -15.35
N ASN A 34 -5.45 10.69 -14.35
CA ASN A 34 -6.90 10.75 -14.16
C ASN A 34 -7.59 9.38 -14.06
N ILE A 35 -6.84 8.34 -13.68
CA ILE A 35 -7.37 6.99 -13.47
C ILE A 35 -7.86 6.87 -12.03
N TYR A 36 -9.06 6.31 -11.89
CA TYR A 36 -9.67 5.97 -10.61
C TYR A 36 -9.45 4.50 -10.28
N TYR A 37 -9.12 4.24 -9.03
CA TYR A 37 -8.99 2.91 -8.46
C TYR A 37 -9.89 2.82 -7.23
N SER A 38 -10.41 1.63 -6.95
CA SER A 38 -11.16 1.38 -5.71
C SER A 38 -10.38 0.42 -4.83
N LEU A 39 -10.38 0.71 -3.53
CA LEU A 39 -9.84 -0.14 -2.49
C LEU A 39 -10.99 -0.66 -1.63
N ASN A 40 -10.92 -1.95 -1.30
CA ASN A 40 -11.77 -2.53 -0.26
C ASN A 40 -11.29 -2.09 1.13
N GLY A 41 -11.97 -2.54 2.20
CA GLY A 41 -11.62 -2.14 3.58
C GLY A 41 -10.19 -2.48 4.00
N VAL A 42 -9.62 -3.59 3.52
CA VAL A 42 -8.23 -3.97 3.82
C VAL A 42 -7.26 -3.04 3.08
N GLY A 43 -7.52 -2.78 1.80
CA GLY A 43 -6.72 -1.85 1.02
C GLY A 43 -6.77 -0.43 1.56
N ALA A 44 -7.93 0.02 2.02
CA ALA A 44 -8.09 1.32 2.68
C ALA A 44 -7.22 1.43 3.93
N TYR A 45 -7.23 0.39 4.78
CA TYR A 45 -6.36 0.36 5.95
C TYR A 45 -4.87 0.38 5.58
N ILE A 46 -4.45 -0.38 4.57
CA ILE A 46 -3.06 -0.36 4.09
C ILE A 46 -2.70 1.03 3.55
N TRP A 47 -3.61 1.67 2.82
CA TRP A 47 -3.43 3.03 2.31
C TRP A 47 -3.18 4.05 3.43
N GLU A 48 -3.93 3.96 4.54
CA GLU A 48 -3.73 4.79 5.73
C GLU A 48 -2.35 4.56 6.36
N LEU A 49 -1.90 3.30 6.45
CA LEU A 49 -0.60 2.95 7.05
C LEU A 49 0.60 3.51 6.28
N ILE A 50 0.48 3.62 4.96
CA ILE A 50 1.56 4.08 4.06
C ILE A 50 1.50 5.58 3.75
N GLN A 51 0.66 6.36 4.44
CA GLN A 51 0.72 7.83 4.35
C GLN A 51 2.08 8.36 4.84
N GLU A 52 2.77 7.59 5.68
CA GLU A 52 4.16 7.78 6.05
C GLU A 52 4.99 6.55 5.60
N PRO A 53 6.30 6.71 5.29
CA PRO A 53 7.14 5.59 4.89
C PRO A 53 7.13 4.47 5.92
N ARG A 54 6.65 3.28 5.55
CA ARG A 54 6.53 2.14 6.47
C ARG A 54 7.16 0.87 5.90
N PRO A 55 7.90 0.07 6.70
CA PRO A 55 8.44 -1.21 6.26
C PRO A 55 7.34 -2.21 5.87
N ILE A 56 7.56 -2.99 4.81
CA ILE A 56 6.61 -4.02 4.38
C ILE A 56 6.28 -5.05 5.48
N PRO A 57 7.26 -5.54 6.28
CA PRO A 57 6.97 -6.44 7.39
C PRO A 57 5.99 -5.82 8.40
N ASP A 58 6.18 -4.54 8.74
CA ASP A 58 5.32 -3.84 9.69
C ASP A 58 3.89 -3.64 9.16
N ILE A 59 3.75 -3.36 7.86
CA ILE A 59 2.43 -3.29 7.21
C ILE A 59 1.73 -4.65 7.32
N THR A 60 2.44 -5.74 7.01
CA THR A 60 1.90 -7.10 7.07
C THR A 60 1.47 -7.46 8.48
N SER A 61 2.33 -7.20 9.49
CA SER A 61 2.00 -7.44 10.89
C SER A 61 0.80 -6.62 11.37
N ALA A 62 0.66 -5.37 10.92
CA ALA A 62 -0.47 -4.52 11.28
C ALA A 62 -1.80 -5.02 10.69
N VAL A 63 -1.78 -5.60 9.48
CA VAL A 63 -2.96 -6.22 8.86
C VAL A 63 -3.33 -7.53 9.57
N LEU A 64 -2.34 -8.39 9.85
CA LEU A 64 -2.56 -9.63 10.60
C LEU A 64 -3.20 -9.39 11.97
N ALA A 65 -2.68 -8.43 12.72
CA ALA A 65 -3.20 -8.07 14.04
C ALA A 65 -4.64 -7.54 13.98
N ARG A 66 -5.06 -6.95 12.85
CA ARG A 66 -6.39 -6.35 12.70
C ARG A 66 -7.45 -7.35 12.20
N TYR A 67 -7.09 -8.28 11.32
CA TYR A 67 -8.06 -9.08 10.57
C TYR A 67 -8.11 -10.57 10.95
N ASP A 68 -7.27 -11.05 11.88
CA ASP A 68 -7.24 -12.46 12.35
C ASP A 68 -7.34 -13.48 11.21
N VAL A 69 -6.40 -13.35 10.26
CA VAL A 69 -6.31 -14.18 9.05
C VAL A 69 -5.03 -15.01 9.05
N ASP A 70 -4.99 -16.03 8.19
CA ASP A 70 -3.79 -16.84 7.97
C ASP A 70 -2.59 -15.99 7.51
N THR A 71 -1.42 -16.25 8.12
CA THR A 71 -0.19 -15.49 7.92
C THR A 71 0.30 -15.51 6.48
N GLU A 72 0.33 -16.69 5.86
CA GLU A 72 0.88 -16.85 4.50
C GLU A 72 -0.04 -16.16 3.48
N ARG A 73 -1.36 -16.33 3.64
CA ARG A 73 -2.35 -15.65 2.81
C ARG A 73 -2.27 -14.14 2.96
N CYS A 74 -2.22 -13.63 4.19
CA CYS A 74 -2.14 -12.20 4.45
C CYS A 74 -0.90 -11.57 3.82
N LYS A 75 0.25 -12.23 3.95
CA LYS A 75 1.50 -11.75 3.37
C LYS A 75 1.40 -11.65 1.85
N ALA A 76 0.91 -12.70 1.19
CA ALA A 76 0.73 -12.69 -0.26
C ALA A 76 -0.25 -11.60 -0.74
N ASP A 77 -1.37 -11.42 -0.03
CA ASP A 77 -2.39 -10.41 -0.36
C ASP A 77 -1.85 -8.98 -0.16
N VAL A 78 -1.12 -8.72 0.93
CA VAL A 78 -0.48 -7.42 1.21
C VAL A 78 0.58 -7.10 0.17
N GLU A 79 1.48 -8.04 -0.12
CA GLU A 79 2.52 -7.86 -1.14
C GLU A 79 1.92 -7.63 -2.52
N GLY A 80 0.89 -8.39 -2.89
CA GLY A 80 0.17 -8.23 -4.16
C GLY A 80 -0.46 -6.84 -4.29
N LEU A 81 -1.08 -6.33 -3.22
CA LEU A 81 -1.65 -4.99 -3.22
C LEU A 81 -0.57 -3.91 -3.33
N LEU A 82 0.49 -3.98 -2.51
CA LEU A 82 1.57 -2.99 -2.53
C LEU A 82 2.24 -2.93 -3.90
N LYS A 83 2.46 -4.09 -4.52
CA LYS A 83 2.94 -4.18 -5.90
C LYS A 83 2.01 -3.47 -6.87
N GLY A 84 0.70 -3.76 -6.81
CA GLY A 84 -0.30 -3.13 -7.67
C GLY A 84 -0.35 -1.61 -7.51
N LEU A 85 -0.25 -1.10 -6.28
CA LEU A 85 -0.20 0.33 -6.00
C LEU A 85 1.05 0.99 -6.60
N ILE A 86 2.21 0.33 -6.50
CA ILE A 86 3.48 0.84 -7.05
C ILE A 86 3.44 0.81 -8.58
N GLU A 87 2.97 -0.27 -9.19
CA GLU A 87 2.84 -0.38 -10.65
C GLU A 87 1.82 0.63 -11.22
N ALA A 88 0.79 0.98 -10.44
CA ALA A 88 -0.17 2.03 -10.78
C ALA A 88 0.33 3.46 -10.50
N GLY A 89 1.52 3.65 -9.93
CA GLY A 89 2.06 4.97 -9.55
C GLY A 89 1.38 5.61 -8.34
N LEU A 90 0.55 4.86 -7.61
CA LEU A 90 -0.18 5.32 -6.42
C LEU A 90 0.68 5.26 -5.15
N ALA A 91 1.72 4.42 -5.15
CA ALA A 91 2.70 4.32 -4.09
C ALA A 91 4.11 4.20 -4.68
N ARG A 92 5.14 4.37 -3.86
CA ARG A 92 6.54 4.21 -4.25
C ARG A 92 7.37 3.63 -3.13
N PHE A 93 8.50 3.04 -3.48
CA PHE A 93 9.54 2.73 -2.51
C PHE A 93 10.14 4.04 -1.97
N HIS A 94 10.44 4.03 -0.68
CA HIS A 94 11.17 5.09 0.01
C HIS A 94 12.50 4.52 0.46
N HIS A 95 13.60 5.04 -0.10
CA HIS A 95 14.93 4.86 0.46
C HIS A 95 15.23 6.11 1.29
N GLU A 96 15.61 5.92 2.56
CA GLU A 96 16.23 7.00 3.32
C GLU A 96 17.56 7.32 2.65
N GLU A 97 17.67 8.51 2.07
CA GLU A 97 18.97 9.08 1.72
C GLU A 97 19.61 9.46 3.06
N LEU A 98 20.60 8.67 3.51
CA LEU A 98 21.44 9.01 4.66
C LEU A 98 22.01 10.40 4.42
N ALA A 99 21.45 11.39 5.15
CA ALA A 99 22.00 12.73 5.24
C ALA A 99 23.29 12.75 6.08
#